data_AF-A0A1C5CHE8-F1
#
_entry.id   AF-A0A1C5CHE8-F1
#
_cell.length_a   1.000
_cell.length_b   1.000
_cell.length_c   1.000
_cell.angle_alpha   90.00
_cell.angle_beta   90.00
_cell.angle_gamma   90.00
#
_symmetry.space_group_name_H-M   'P 1'
#
loop_
_entity.id
_entity.type
_entity.pdbx_description
1 polymer ?
#
loop_
_entity_poly.entity_id
_entity_poly.type
_entity_poly.pdbx_seq_one_letter_code
_entity_poly.pdbx_strand_id
1 'polypeptide(L)'
;MSAPVISSDQTRSIPQLPFPFGPLLLAVLPNSGPVAGGNTVQLFGLGLGGATSVLFGGTPATIVSQDVLGLTVTVVVPAHAAGTVPVTVTTSGGTSNPASYTYVSPTPPAPPTATSINPSSGPITGGVPFVIAGTNLTGGTVTFNGVPATVLGTDPTGILLFGIVPAGAAAGNVPVVVTTANGAATVPGGFTYI
;
A
#
# COMPACT_ATOMS: atom_id res chain seq x y z
N MET A 1 -37.19 13.29 -74.49
CA MET A 1 -37.14 13.70 -73.07
C MET A 1 -38.27 12.99 -72.33
N SER A 2 -37.94 11.96 -71.55
CA SER A 2 -38.74 11.46 -70.41
C SER A 2 -37.89 10.42 -69.70
N ALA A 3 -37.43 10.76 -68.50
CA ALA A 3 -36.66 9.87 -67.64
C ALA A 3 -37.59 8.85 -66.97
N PRO A 4 -37.18 7.59 -66.76
CA PRO A 4 -37.89 6.70 -65.88
C PRO A 4 -37.63 7.11 -64.41
N VAL A 5 -38.71 7.28 -63.67
CA VAL A 5 -38.72 7.45 -62.21
C VAL A 5 -38.28 6.13 -61.58
N ILE A 6 -37.13 6.13 -60.91
CA ILE A 6 -36.70 5.00 -60.09
C ILE A 6 -37.40 5.13 -58.74
N SER A 7 -38.28 4.18 -58.44
CA SER A 7 -38.96 4.05 -57.14
C SER A 7 -37.94 4.05 -56.01
N SER A 8 -38.02 5.02 -55.09
CA SER A 8 -37.22 5.11 -53.87
C SER A 8 -37.81 4.24 -52.76
N ASP A 9 -38.00 2.94 -53.03
CA ASP A 9 -38.20 1.96 -51.96
C ASP A 9 -36.84 1.32 -51.62
N GLN A 10 -36.13 1.98 -50.72
CA GLN A 10 -35.02 1.38 -49.99
C GLN A 10 -35.20 1.69 -48.50
N THR A 11 -36.31 1.24 -47.89
CA THR A 11 -36.23 0.84 -46.49
C THR A 11 -35.42 -0.46 -46.42
N ARG A 12 -34.10 -0.36 -46.66
CA ARG A 12 -33.17 -1.41 -46.27
C ARG A 12 -33.11 -1.41 -44.76
N SER A 13 -34.09 -2.06 -44.15
CA SER A 13 -33.99 -2.53 -42.79
C SER A 13 -32.80 -3.49 -42.77
N ILE A 14 -31.64 -2.98 -42.36
CA ILE A 14 -30.52 -3.83 -42.00
C ILE A 14 -31.04 -4.80 -40.94
N PRO A 15 -30.93 -6.13 -41.11
CA PRO A 15 -31.22 -7.05 -40.03
C PRO A 15 -30.26 -6.70 -38.88
N GLN A 16 -30.77 -6.07 -37.83
CA GLN A 16 -30.01 -5.84 -36.62
C GLN A 16 -29.72 -7.22 -36.03
N LEU A 17 -28.49 -7.69 -36.19
CA LEU A 17 -28.02 -8.91 -35.52
C LEU A 17 -28.23 -8.74 -34.00
N PRO A 18 -28.73 -9.75 -33.27
CA PRO A 18 -29.19 -9.62 -31.88
C PRO A 18 -28.04 -9.52 -30.85
N PHE A 19 -26.85 -9.08 -31.24
CA PHE A 19 -25.70 -8.95 -30.34
C PHE A 19 -25.47 -7.47 -30.01
N PRO A 20 -25.81 -6.99 -28.80
CA PRO A 20 -25.22 -5.74 -28.34
C PRO A 20 -23.73 -6.03 -28.11
N PHE A 21 -22.86 -5.64 -29.05
CA PHE A 21 -21.43 -5.61 -28.75
C PHE A 21 -21.20 -4.44 -27.78
N GLY A 22 -21.42 -4.72 -26.50
CA GLY A 22 -20.96 -3.86 -25.42
C GLY A 22 -19.42 -3.77 -25.42
N PRO A 23 -18.85 -2.78 -24.73
CA PRO A 23 -17.40 -2.65 -24.62
C PRO A 23 -16.76 -3.93 -24.05
N LEU A 24 -15.56 -4.28 -24.49
CA LEU A 24 -14.78 -5.39 -23.92
C LEU A 24 -13.56 -4.83 -23.20
N LEU A 25 -13.43 -5.12 -21.90
CA LEU A 25 -12.27 -4.76 -21.10
C LEU A 25 -11.33 -5.97 -20.98
N LEU A 26 -10.12 -5.85 -21.50
CA LEU A 26 -9.12 -6.92 -21.53
C LEU A 26 -8.15 -6.85 -20.35
N ALA A 27 -7.70 -5.65 -19.97
CA ALA A 27 -6.71 -5.49 -18.91
C ALA A 27 -6.77 -4.12 -18.21
N VAL A 28 -6.26 -4.09 -16.99
CA VAL A 28 -5.98 -2.89 -16.19
C VAL A 28 -4.49 -2.90 -15.87
N LEU A 29 -3.75 -1.86 -16.23
CA LEU A 29 -2.30 -1.80 -16.03
C LEU A 29 -1.85 -0.48 -15.41
N PRO A 30 -1.14 -0.49 -14.26
CA PRO A 30 -0.96 -1.62 -13.35
C PRO A 30 -2.29 -2.21 -12.85
N ASN A 31 -2.34 -3.52 -12.57
CA ASN A 31 -3.53 -4.20 -12.03
C ASN A 31 -3.61 -4.20 -10.49
N SER A 32 -2.72 -3.46 -9.83
CA SER A 32 -2.71 -3.29 -8.39
C SER A 32 -2.16 -1.93 -7.99
N GLY A 33 -2.44 -1.51 -6.77
CA GLY A 33 -1.98 -0.24 -6.23
C GLY A 33 -2.47 0.02 -4.80
N PRO A 34 -2.17 1.19 -4.23
CA PRO A 34 -2.45 1.49 -2.84
C PRO A 34 -3.95 1.65 -2.56
N VAL A 35 -4.41 1.25 -1.37
CA VAL A 35 -5.78 1.50 -0.85
C VAL A 35 -6.21 2.97 -0.87
N ALA A 36 -5.25 3.90 -0.82
CA ALA A 36 -5.51 5.34 -0.91
C ALA A 36 -5.98 5.78 -2.32
N GLY A 37 -5.80 4.94 -3.34
CA GLY A 37 -6.00 5.31 -4.74
C GLY A 37 -5.03 6.43 -5.16
N GLY A 38 -5.46 7.25 -6.11
CA GLY A 38 -4.72 8.39 -6.63
C GLY A 38 -3.65 8.04 -7.67
N ASN A 39 -3.31 6.77 -7.83
CA ASN A 39 -2.45 6.31 -8.92
C ASN A 39 -3.24 6.26 -10.24
N THR A 40 -2.51 6.45 -11.34
CA THR A 40 -3.05 6.32 -12.69
C THR A 40 -2.94 4.88 -13.16
N VAL A 41 -3.99 4.38 -13.81
CA VAL A 41 -3.97 3.09 -14.53
C VAL A 41 -4.49 3.26 -15.94
N GLN A 42 -4.02 2.41 -16.84
CA GLN A 42 -4.47 2.32 -18.22
C GLN A 42 -5.33 1.07 -18.39
N LEU A 43 -6.54 1.28 -18.91
CA LEU A 43 -7.49 0.25 -19.28
C LEU A 43 -7.27 -0.08 -20.76
N PHE A 44 -7.16 -1.36 -21.09
CA PHE A 44 -7.02 -1.85 -22.46
C PHE A 44 -8.25 -2.66 -22.84
N GLY A 45 -8.79 -2.43 -24.04
CA GLY A 45 -10.01 -3.09 -24.47
C GLY A 45 -10.40 -2.82 -25.91
N LEU A 46 -11.65 -3.15 -26.23
CA LEU A 46 -12.30 -2.87 -27.51
C LEU A 46 -13.60 -2.10 -27.25
N GLY A 47 -13.87 -1.08 -28.06
CA GLY A 47 -15.10 -0.30 -27.95
C GLY A 47 -15.19 0.57 -26.69
N LEU A 48 -14.05 0.95 -26.08
CA LEU A 48 -14.00 1.81 -24.89
C LEU A 48 -14.14 3.31 -25.22
N GLY A 49 -14.22 3.67 -26.50
CA GLY A 49 -14.33 5.06 -26.93
C GLY A 49 -15.60 5.72 -26.40
N GLY A 50 -15.50 6.96 -25.92
CA GLY A 50 -16.63 7.68 -25.34
C GLY A 50 -17.12 7.10 -24.02
N ALA A 51 -16.23 6.47 -23.22
CA ALA A 51 -16.60 6.00 -21.90
C ALA A 51 -17.08 7.15 -21.02
N THR A 52 -18.25 6.97 -20.41
CA THR A 52 -18.90 7.96 -19.55
C THR A 52 -18.67 7.68 -18.07
N SER A 53 -18.33 6.43 -17.73
CA SER A 53 -18.03 6.02 -16.36
C SER A 53 -17.08 4.84 -16.32
N VAL A 54 -16.18 4.84 -15.34
CA VAL A 54 -15.37 3.69 -14.95
C VAL A 54 -15.56 3.47 -13.45
N LEU A 55 -15.87 2.25 -13.04
CA LEU A 55 -16.08 1.89 -11.63
C LEU A 55 -15.03 0.89 -11.18
N PHE A 56 -14.47 1.08 -9.98
CA PHE A 56 -13.61 0.13 -9.28
C PHE A 56 -14.36 -0.34 -8.03
N GLY A 57 -14.85 -1.57 -8.02
CA GLY A 57 -15.65 -2.09 -6.91
C GLY A 57 -16.95 -1.30 -6.66
N GLY A 58 -17.45 -0.62 -7.68
CA GLY A 58 -18.60 0.30 -7.56
C GLY A 58 -18.22 1.76 -7.27
N THR A 59 -16.96 2.06 -6.93
CA THR A 59 -16.49 3.43 -6.71
C THR A 59 -16.09 4.08 -8.04
N PRO A 60 -16.64 5.26 -8.39
CA PRO A 60 -16.26 5.96 -9.63
C PRO A 60 -14.80 6.39 -9.68
N ALA A 61 -14.13 6.10 -10.78
CA ALA A 61 -12.81 6.60 -11.12
C ALA A 61 -12.88 7.87 -11.99
N THR A 62 -11.85 8.69 -11.93
CA THR A 62 -11.75 9.89 -12.78
C THR A 62 -11.11 9.52 -14.11
N ILE A 63 -11.82 9.74 -15.22
CA ILE A 63 -11.28 9.56 -16.56
C ILE A 63 -10.35 10.74 -16.89
N VAL A 64 -9.09 10.43 -17.22
CA VAL A 64 -8.05 11.42 -17.56
C VAL A 64 -7.96 11.62 -19.07
N SER A 65 -7.97 10.53 -19.82
CA SER A 65 -7.88 10.55 -21.28
C SER A 65 -8.46 9.27 -21.88
N GLN A 66 -8.85 9.36 -23.15
CA GLN A 66 -9.37 8.24 -23.93
C GLN A 66 -8.71 8.27 -25.30
N ASP A 67 -8.36 7.10 -25.80
CA ASP A 67 -7.90 6.95 -27.17
C ASP A 67 -9.09 7.04 -28.15
N VAL A 68 -8.86 7.67 -29.31
CA VAL A 68 -9.89 7.89 -30.34
C VAL A 68 -10.35 6.59 -30.98
N LEU A 69 -9.50 5.56 -31.02
CA LEU A 69 -9.86 4.24 -31.53
C LEU A 69 -10.60 3.39 -30.48
N GLY A 70 -10.77 3.92 -29.25
CA GLY A 70 -11.47 3.22 -28.18
C GLY A 70 -10.72 1.98 -27.67
N LEU A 71 -9.40 1.94 -27.84
CA LEU A 71 -8.57 0.82 -27.39
C LEU A 71 -8.04 1.01 -25.97
N THR A 72 -7.92 2.27 -25.53
CA THR A 72 -7.39 2.59 -24.21
C THR A 72 -8.13 3.72 -23.51
N VAL A 73 -8.24 3.61 -22.19
CA VAL A 73 -8.78 4.67 -21.31
C VAL A 73 -7.84 4.80 -20.12
N THR A 74 -7.38 6.02 -19.85
CA THR A 74 -6.55 6.32 -18.69
C THR A 74 -7.41 6.89 -17.58
N VAL A 75 -7.30 6.35 -16.37
CA VAL A 75 -8.09 6.77 -15.21
C VAL A 75 -7.23 6.96 -13.97
N VAL A 76 -7.67 7.82 -13.06
CA VAL A 76 -7.18 7.88 -11.68
C VAL A 76 -8.02 6.96 -10.81
N VAL A 77 -7.37 6.02 -10.14
CA VAL A 77 -8.01 5.02 -9.28
C VAL A 77 -8.55 5.69 -8.01
N PRO A 78 -9.80 5.45 -7.61
CA PRO A 78 -10.35 5.99 -6.37
C PRO A 78 -9.82 5.25 -5.14
N ALA A 79 -9.99 5.83 -3.95
CA ALA A 79 -9.70 5.13 -2.71
C ALA A 79 -10.70 3.96 -2.49
N HIS A 80 -10.21 2.84 -1.96
CA HIS A 80 -11.03 1.68 -1.63
C HIS A 80 -10.35 0.84 -0.54
N ALA A 81 -11.14 0.06 0.20
CA ALA A 81 -10.61 -0.92 1.13
C ALA A 81 -9.74 -1.98 0.42
N ALA A 82 -8.80 -2.56 1.16
CA ALA A 82 -7.91 -3.59 0.62
C ALA A 82 -8.68 -4.80 0.09
N GLY A 83 -8.14 -5.39 -0.98
CA GLY A 83 -8.74 -6.54 -1.65
C GLY A 83 -8.86 -6.37 -3.15
N THR A 84 -9.25 -7.44 -3.83
CA THR A 84 -9.50 -7.45 -5.27
C THR A 84 -10.93 -7.00 -5.55
N VAL A 85 -11.08 -6.05 -6.47
CA VAL A 85 -12.36 -5.54 -6.93
C VAL A 85 -12.52 -5.71 -8.44
N PRO A 86 -13.76 -5.79 -8.96
CA PRO A 86 -14.03 -5.68 -10.38
C PRO A 86 -13.90 -4.23 -10.86
N VAL A 87 -13.38 -4.07 -12.08
CA VAL A 87 -13.31 -2.83 -12.85
C VAL A 87 -14.22 -2.97 -14.06
N THR A 88 -15.12 -2.01 -14.25
CA THR A 88 -16.04 -1.99 -15.40
C THR A 88 -16.04 -0.63 -16.06
N VAL A 89 -16.13 -0.61 -17.39
CA VAL A 89 -16.25 0.61 -18.19
C VAL A 89 -17.64 0.68 -18.79
N THR A 90 -18.29 1.84 -18.69
CA THR A 90 -19.59 2.10 -19.32
C THR A 90 -19.42 3.09 -20.46
N THR A 91 -19.93 2.71 -21.63
CA THR A 91 -20.03 3.56 -22.83
C THR A 91 -21.50 3.66 -23.26
N SER A 92 -21.78 4.40 -24.32
CA SER A 92 -23.13 4.40 -24.92
C SER A 92 -23.56 3.03 -25.47
N GLY A 93 -22.61 2.13 -25.73
CA GLY A 93 -22.85 0.76 -26.17
C GLY A 93 -23.15 -0.23 -25.03
N GLY A 94 -23.08 0.21 -23.77
CA GLY A 94 -23.35 -0.61 -22.59
C GLY A 94 -22.16 -0.66 -21.62
N THR A 95 -22.22 -1.61 -20.67
CA THR A 95 -21.16 -1.85 -19.67
C THR A 95 -20.30 -3.04 -20.07
N SER A 96 -19.00 -2.95 -19.81
CA SER A 96 -18.05 -4.00 -20.16
C SER A 96 -18.15 -5.23 -19.25
N ASN A 97 -17.49 -6.32 -19.65
CA ASN A 97 -17.11 -7.36 -18.69
C ASN A 97 -16.21 -6.76 -17.58
N PRO A 98 -16.20 -7.37 -16.38
CA PRO A 98 -15.30 -6.95 -15.33
C PRO A 98 -13.86 -7.41 -15.60
N ALA A 99 -12.89 -6.57 -15.25
CA ALA A 99 -11.48 -6.94 -15.09
C ALA A 99 -11.05 -6.74 -13.62
N SER A 100 -10.05 -7.45 -13.14
CA SER A 100 -9.65 -7.38 -11.72
C SER A 100 -8.64 -6.27 -11.45
N TYR A 101 -8.82 -5.57 -10.33
CA TYR A 101 -7.83 -4.66 -9.75
C TYR A 101 -7.65 -4.94 -8.26
N THR A 102 -6.42 -4.99 -7.77
CA THR A 102 -6.13 -5.31 -6.36
C THR A 102 -5.64 -4.09 -5.59
N TYR A 103 -6.40 -3.69 -4.59
CA TYR A 103 -5.97 -2.70 -3.59
C TYR A 103 -5.09 -3.37 -2.54
N VAL A 104 -3.86 -2.89 -2.44
CA VAL A 104 -2.83 -3.40 -1.54
C VAL A 104 -2.73 -2.47 -0.34
N SER A 105 -2.90 -3.02 0.86
CA SER A 105 -2.63 -2.30 2.10
C SER A 105 -1.14 -1.98 2.21
N PRO A 106 -0.75 -0.81 2.73
CA PRO A 106 0.64 -0.57 3.08
C PRO A 106 1.08 -1.59 4.13
N THR A 107 2.26 -2.17 3.93
CA THR A 107 2.90 -3.02 4.94
C THR A 107 3.28 -2.14 6.13
N PRO A 108 2.81 -2.44 7.37
CA PRO A 108 3.25 -1.70 8.54
C PRO A 108 4.78 -1.79 8.71
N PRO A 109 5.46 -0.73 9.18
CA PRO A 109 6.87 -0.81 9.52
C PRO A 109 7.13 -1.92 10.54
N ALA A 110 8.25 -2.63 10.39
CA ALA A 110 8.59 -3.71 11.32
C ALA A 110 8.89 -3.16 12.73
N PRO A 111 8.46 -3.87 13.80
CA PRO A 111 8.83 -3.53 15.17
C PRO A 111 10.34 -3.65 15.39
N PRO A 112 10.88 -3.05 16.47
CA PRO A 112 12.26 -3.27 16.85
C PRO A 112 12.50 -4.72 17.23
N THR A 113 13.74 -5.18 17.05
CA THR A 113 14.24 -6.38 17.74
C THR A 113 15.45 -6.01 18.57
N ALA A 114 15.64 -6.67 19.70
CA ALA A 114 16.83 -6.56 20.51
C ALA A 114 17.39 -7.96 20.74
N THR A 115 18.66 -8.18 20.41
CA THR A 115 19.30 -9.51 20.44
C THR A 115 20.25 -9.65 21.61
N SER A 116 20.93 -8.56 21.99
CA SER A 116 21.87 -8.56 23.11
C SER A 116 22.08 -7.16 23.67
N ILE A 117 22.62 -7.10 24.89
CA ILE A 117 23.18 -5.90 25.51
C ILE A 117 24.61 -6.19 25.98
N ASN A 118 25.52 -5.26 25.76
CA ASN A 118 26.90 -5.32 26.24
C ASN A 118 27.33 -3.97 26.85
N PRO A 119 27.86 -3.95 28.08
CA PRO A 119 27.94 -5.08 29.01
C PRO A 119 26.55 -5.51 29.52
N SER A 120 26.41 -6.78 29.93
CA SER A 120 25.16 -7.31 30.50
C SER A 120 25.03 -7.15 32.01
N SER A 121 26.02 -6.51 32.65
CA SER A 121 26.02 -6.19 34.07
C SER A 121 26.82 -4.93 34.38
N GLY A 122 26.57 -4.33 35.54
CA GLY A 122 27.25 -3.13 36.00
C GLY A 122 26.78 -2.65 37.37
N PRO A 123 27.37 -1.57 37.91
CA PRO A 123 27.13 -1.14 39.28
C PRO A 123 25.70 -0.65 39.50
N ILE A 124 25.13 -0.88 40.70
CA ILE A 124 23.81 -0.35 41.11
C ILE A 124 23.67 1.17 40.90
N THR A 125 24.77 1.94 40.92
CA THR A 125 24.76 3.39 40.69
C THR A 125 24.50 3.78 39.24
N GLY A 126 24.54 2.83 38.30
CA GLY A 126 24.48 3.11 36.87
C GLY A 126 25.73 3.84 36.37
N GLY A 127 25.58 4.60 35.28
CA GLY A 127 26.63 5.47 34.73
C GLY A 127 27.57 4.80 33.73
N VAL A 128 27.48 3.48 33.54
CA VAL A 128 28.28 2.75 32.56
C VAL A 128 27.65 2.84 31.16
N PRO A 129 28.46 2.91 30.08
CA PRO A 129 27.92 2.84 28.73
C PRO A 129 27.41 1.43 28.42
N PHE A 130 26.35 1.35 27.63
CA PHE A 130 25.85 0.10 27.07
C PHE A 130 25.70 0.22 25.55
N VAL A 131 25.73 -0.94 24.88
CA VAL A 131 25.37 -1.12 23.48
C VAL A 131 24.36 -2.25 23.39
N ILE A 132 23.23 -2.01 22.75
CA ILE A 132 22.22 -3.00 22.39
C ILE A 132 22.34 -3.29 20.89
N ALA A 133 22.42 -4.56 20.52
CA ALA A 133 22.33 -5.01 19.14
C ALA A 133 20.90 -5.45 18.80
N GLY A 134 20.50 -5.31 17.54
CA GLY A 134 19.13 -5.59 17.11
C GLY A 134 18.81 -5.13 15.69
N THR A 135 17.54 -4.83 15.45
CA THR A 135 17.06 -4.23 14.19
C THR A 135 15.98 -3.18 14.46
N ASN A 136 15.81 -2.26 13.52
CA ASN A 136 14.82 -1.16 13.60
C ASN A 136 14.94 -0.35 14.90
N LEU A 137 16.17 -0.11 15.37
CA LEU A 137 16.44 0.57 16.64
C LEU A 137 16.43 2.10 16.53
N THR A 138 16.47 2.66 15.32
CA THR A 138 16.55 4.10 15.06
C THR A 138 15.45 4.88 15.80
N GLY A 139 15.85 5.93 16.53
CA GLY A 139 14.93 6.73 17.34
C GLY A 139 14.40 6.01 18.59
N GLY A 140 15.00 4.88 18.96
CA GLY A 140 14.61 4.10 20.12
C GLY A 140 14.96 4.73 21.46
N THR A 141 14.13 4.45 22.45
CA THR A 141 14.38 4.71 23.87
C THR A 141 14.63 3.39 24.59
N VAL A 142 15.34 3.43 25.72
CA VAL A 142 15.66 2.23 26.51
C VAL A 142 15.26 2.45 27.95
N THR A 143 14.69 1.42 28.56
CA THR A 143 14.40 1.38 30.00
C THR A 143 15.05 0.17 30.66
N PHE A 144 15.48 0.33 31.91
CA PHE A 144 15.98 -0.72 32.79
C PHE A 144 15.02 -0.82 33.98
N ASN A 145 14.25 -1.91 34.07
CA ASN A 145 13.14 -2.04 35.03
C ASN A 145 12.14 -0.86 34.99
N GLY A 146 11.88 -0.30 33.81
CA GLY A 146 11.02 0.88 33.64
C GLY A 146 11.71 2.23 33.91
N VAL A 147 12.95 2.25 34.44
CA VAL A 147 13.73 3.49 34.60
C VAL A 147 14.35 3.88 33.26
N PRO A 148 14.10 5.10 32.73
CA PRO A 148 14.68 5.53 31.46
C PRO A 148 16.20 5.62 31.52
N ALA A 149 16.86 5.10 30.49
CA ALA A 149 18.29 5.27 30.24
C ALA A 149 18.55 6.55 29.44
N THR A 150 19.78 7.07 29.50
CA THR A 150 20.21 8.15 28.59
C THR A 150 20.67 7.52 27.28
N VAL A 151 19.90 7.68 26.20
CA VAL A 151 20.31 7.23 24.86
C VAL A 151 21.22 8.28 24.23
N LEU A 152 22.39 7.84 23.75
CA LEU A 152 23.38 8.69 23.08
C LEU A 152 23.23 8.64 21.56
N GLY A 153 22.65 7.56 21.03
CA GLY A 153 22.31 7.46 19.62
C GLY A 153 22.11 6.03 19.14
N THR A 154 21.92 5.92 17.84
CA THR A 154 21.90 4.67 17.09
C THR A 154 22.88 4.77 15.94
N ASP A 155 23.39 3.64 15.48
CA ASP A 155 24.17 3.66 14.24
C ASP A 155 23.27 3.99 13.03
N PRO A 156 23.84 4.44 11.89
CA PRO A 156 23.06 4.81 10.71
C PRO A 156 22.20 3.68 10.11
N THR A 157 22.53 2.42 10.37
CA THR A 157 21.77 1.27 9.89
C THR A 157 20.69 0.81 10.87
N GLY A 158 20.66 1.38 12.09
CA GLY A 158 19.65 1.07 13.11
C GLY A 158 19.76 -0.33 13.71
N ILE A 159 20.95 -0.92 13.70
CA ILE A 159 21.25 -2.25 14.25
C ILE A 159 21.93 -2.17 15.62
N LEU A 160 22.50 -1.02 15.98
CA LEU A 160 23.09 -0.73 17.28
C LEU A 160 22.43 0.50 17.89
N LEU A 161 22.16 0.40 19.20
CA LEU A 161 21.70 1.51 20.02
C LEU A 161 22.60 1.59 21.26
N PHE A 162 23.13 2.77 21.56
CA PHE A 162 24.06 2.95 22.67
C PHE A 162 23.65 4.11 23.57
N GLY A 163 24.00 3.99 24.85
CA GLY A 163 23.55 4.89 25.89
C GLY A 163 24.27 4.69 27.21
N ILE A 164 23.77 5.32 28.26
CA ILE A 164 24.25 5.21 29.64
C ILE A 164 23.19 4.54 30.50
N VAL A 165 23.60 3.50 31.25
CA VAL A 165 22.73 2.75 32.18
C VAL A 165 22.29 3.67 33.32
N PRO A 166 20.99 3.75 33.65
CA PRO A 166 20.51 4.54 34.79
C PRO A 166 20.86 3.89 36.13
N ALA A 167 20.66 4.60 37.23
CA ALA A 167 20.80 4.01 38.57
C ALA A 167 19.70 2.96 38.83
N GLY A 168 20.09 1.81 39.38
CA GLY A 168 19.21 0.74 39.83
C GLY A 168 18.76 0.92 41.28
N ALA A 169 17.59 0.38 41.63
CA ALA A 169 17.07 0.45 43.00
C ALA A 169 17.74 -0.56 43.96
N ALA A 170 18.15 -1.72 43.45
CA ALA A 170 18.81 -2.79 44.19
C ALA A 170 19.64 -3.67 43.24
N ALA A 171 20.54 -4.47 43.81
CA ALA A 171 21.26 -5.49 43.05
C ALA A 171 20.29 -6.58 42.54
N GLY A 172 20.57 -7.12 41.35
CA GLY A 172 19.75 -8.14 40.71
C GLY A 172 19.55 -7.93 39.22
N ASN A 173 19.00 -8.94 38.56
CA ASN A 173 18.70 -8.88 37.14
C ASN A 173 17.40 -8.11 36.88
N VAL A 174 17.44 -7.18 35.93
CA VAL A 174 16.28 -6.38 35.53
C VAL A 174 15.96 -6.55 34.04
N PRO A 175 14.68 -6.45 33.66
CA PRO A 175 14.33 -6.41 32.24
C PRO A 175 14.85 -5.12 31.60
N VAL A 176 15.38 -5.26 30.39
CA VAL A 176 15.74 -4.12 29.53
C VAL A 176 14.80 -4.11 28.34
N VAL A 177 14.14 -2.99 28.10
CA VAL A 177 13.16 -2.84 27.03
C VAL A 177 13.56 -1.68 26.13
N VAL A 178 13.67 -1.95 24.83
CA VAL A 178 13.81 -0.95 23.78
C VAL A 178 12.42 -0.62 23.24
N THR A 179 12.10 0.66 23.11
CA THR A 179 10.84 1.13 22.52
C THR A 179 11.11 2.08 21.37
N THR A 180 10.50 1.84 20.22
CA THR A 180 10.51 2.73 19.05
C THR A 180 9.09 3.09 18.64
N ALA A 181 8.92 3.96 17.65
CA ALA A 181 7.60 4.30 17.12
C ALA A 181 6.83 3.09 16.56
N ASN A 182 7.53 2.00 16.21
CA ASN A 182 6.96 0.82 15.58
C ASN A 182 6.71 -0.35 16.57
N GLY A 183 7.02 -0.17 17.87
CA GLY A 183 6.78 -1.19 18.89
C GLY A 183 7.88 -1.25 19.95
N ALA A 184 7.90 -2.35 20.71
CA ALA A 184 8.88 -2.58 21.76
C ALA A 184 9.52 -3.97 21.65
N ALA A 185 10.77 -4.08 22.10
CA ALA A 185 11.53 -5.32 22.17
C ALA A 185 12.18 -5.46 23.56
N THR A 186 12.05 -6.64 24.17
CA THR A 186 12.78 -6.96 25.41
C THR A 186 14.12 -7.57 25.04
N VAL A 187 15.20 -7.06 25.63
CA VAL A 187 16.54 -7.64 25.45
C VAL A 187 16.60 -8.98 26.17
N PRO A 188 16.95 -10.08 25.49
CA PRO A 188 17.16 -11.38 26.13
C PRO A 188 18.21 -11.30 27.23
N GLY A 189 17.95 -11.95 28.38
CA GLY A 189 18.86 -11.96 29.53
C GLY A 189 18.78 -10.72 30.43
N GLY A 190 18.34 -9.57 29.91
CA GLY A 190 18.24 -8.34 30.68
C GLY A 190 19.61 -7.75 31.06
N PHE A 191 19.65 -7.02 32.17
CA PHE A 191 20.87 -6.43 32.72
C PHE A 191 20.95 -6.69 34.22
N THR A 192 22.11 -7.13 34.70
CA THR A 192 22.34 -7.42 36.12
C THR A 192 23.04 -6.27 36.82
N TYR A 193 22.35 -5.64 37.77
CA TYR A 193 22.98 -4.71 38.70
C TYR A 193 23.76 -5.48 39.78
N ILE A 194 25.03 -5.13 39.97
CA ILE A 194 25.95 -5.70 40.97
C ILE A 194 26.48 -4.64 41.94
#